data_AF-A0A094HGB8-F1
#
_entry.id   AF-A0A094HGB8-F1
#
_cell.length_a   1.000
_cell.length_b   1.000
_cell.length_c   1.000
_cell.angle_alpha   90.00
_cell.angle_beta   90.00
_cell.angle_gamma   90.00
#
_symmetry.space_group_name_H-M   'P 1'
#
loop_
_entity.id
_entity.type
_entity.pdbx_description
1 polymer ?
#
loop_
_entity_poly.entity_id
_entity_poly.type
_entity_poly.pdbx_seq_one_letter_code
_entity_poly.pdbx_strand_id
1 'polypeptide(L)'
;MSSRIWDPYSVLNIIDRNSNSATCVGKTKFNKRCRWDISDANIREICMILDERETKRPKYAKNRLRKLAELSLCNDYHRGQASQVMEAWEDAIDDAEANLANDSQTIDDLKLKLRERKNKIAQQSKNLELAAKNEDVLHNKVEQQRSQLARQRRDLDQAMQKLEGSLVRMEKLEAEESIARKKSDNLEHGLVQAAARQASLLQEVASLQQHHASELGNTAHLRSECDNLKAELSNAQNSILQAQLDLANSHKARDAQKTELDSLRVTLKVNMAKLSDSHVATEKQIAKLNNAQNRIKQVQLDLQTLRNANVELEANLTAALSTLKQTRLDFENNLQTAEKQQAELANVQTTLDQTVVELVNSRKSNEEQEVELSIVKKLLQQTELDLETSRKVDKNQKADLEHNLKANEEQNAELASAQVLLKASQVELAISLKTALEQKETADAVVTRMQAQIVELEKQLSRGFMDRVVLRFKMWFATVMRGIRATAGGRSEQGEEGSLMMV
;
A
#
# COMPACT_ATOMS: atom_id res chain seq x y z
N MET A 1 -39.24 148.59 -133.96
CA MET A 1 -38.93 149.97 -133.53
C MET A 1 -37.43 150.16 -133.67
N SER A 2 -36.95 151.36 -134.03
CA SER A 2 -35.51 151.62 -134.05
C SER A 2 -34.97 151.71 -132.62
N SER A 3 -33.76 151.23 -132.37
CA SER A 3 -33.17 151.22 -131.02
C SER A 3 -32.79 152.64 -130.61
N ARG A 4 -33.67 153.30 -129.85
CA ARG A 4 -33.42 154.61 -129.24
C ARG A 4 -32.18 154.53 -128.35
N ILE A 5 -31.19 155.38 -128.63
CA ILE A 5 -29.95 155.47 -127.85
C ILE A 5 -30.10 156.46 -126.69
N TRP A 6 -30.86 157.55 -126.87
CA TRP A 6 -31.09 158.59 -125.87
C TRP A 6 -32.34 159.42 -126.18
N ASP A 7 -32.64 160.42 -125.33
CA ASP A 7 -33.84 161.26 -125.40
C ASP A 7 -33.52 162.75 -125.72
N PRO A 8 -33.28 163.13 -126.98
CA PRO A 8 -33.05 164.53 -127.36
C PRO A 8 -34.28 165.42 -127.16
N TYR A 9 -35.50 164.86 -127.14
CA TYR A 9 -36.71 165.64 -126.84
C TYR A 9 -36.68 166.12 -125.38
N SER A 10 -36.46 165.21 -124.43
CA SER A 10 -36.37 165.53 -123.00
C SER A 10 -35.08 166.29 -122.64
N VAL A 11 -33.95 166.00 -123.27
CA VAL A 11 -32.65 166.62 -122.96
C VAL A 11 -32.57 168.05 -123.51
N LEU A 12 -33.08 168.30 -124.72
CA LEU A 12 -33.04 169.64 -125.31
C LEU A 12 -34.28 170.48 -124.96
N ASN A 13 -35.37 169.86 -124.51
CA ASN A 13 -36.60 170.53 -124.02
C ASN A 13 -37.16 171.57 -125.03
N ILE A 14 -37.02 171.28 -126.32
CA ILE A 14 -37.52 172.16 -127.39
C ILE A 14 -39.03 171.98 -127.53
N ILE A 15 -39.46 170.72 -127.60
CA ILE A 15 -40.84 170.28 -127.76
C ILE A 15 -40.96 168.90 -127.10
N ASP A 16 -42.11 168.59 -126.50
CA ASP A 16 -42.42 167.22 -126.07
C ASP A 16 -42.72 166.36 -127.30
N ARG A 17 -42.23 165.12 -127.35
CA ARG A 17 -42.43 164.22 -128.53
C ARG A 17 -43.89 164.09 -128.97
N ASN A 18 -44.82 164.16 -128.01
CA ASN A 18 -46.25 164.00 -128.26
C ASN A 18 -46.99 165.33 -128.50
N SER A 19 -46.27 166.46 -128.57
CA SER A 19 -46.84 167.78 -128.85
C SER A 19 -46.62 168.19 -130.30
N ASN A 20 -47.63 168.83 -130.89
CA ASN A 20 -47.53 169.52 -132.18
C ASN A 20 -47.31 171.04 -132.02
N SER A 21 -47.23 171.55 -130.79
CA SER A 21 -46.96 172.96 -130.47
C SER A 21 -45.73 173.10 -129.60
N ALA A 22 -44.96 174.17 -129.82
CA ALA A 22 -43.80 174.54 -129.02
C ALA A 22 -43.67 176.06 -128.95
N THR A 23 -43.39 176.60 -127.76
CA THR A 23 -43.07 178.02 -127.61
C THR A 23 -41.57 178.27 -127.74
N CYS A 24 -41.19 179.47 -128.12
CA CYS A 24 -39.82 179.91 -128.27
C CYS A 24 -38.96 179.57 -127.02
N VAL A 25 -37.83 178.89 -127.23
CA VAL A 25 -36.92 178.44 -126.14
C VAL A 25 -36.14 179.59 -125.49
N GLY A 26 -36.13 180.75 -126.14
CA GLY A 26 -35.47 181.96 -125.66
C GLY A 26 -36.05 182.46 -124.35
N LYS A 27 -35.23 183.17 -123.57
CA LYS A 27 -35.59 183.65 -122.23
C LYS A 27 -35.88 185.14 -122.25
N THR A 28 -37.05 185.50 -121.74
CA THR A 28 -37.43 186.88 -121.43
C THR A 28 -36.48 187.49 -120.40
N LYS A 29 -36.50 188.83 -120.25
CA LYS A 29 -35.71 189.56 -119.23
C LYS A 29 -35.92 189.12 -117.77
N PHE A 30 -36.93 188.29 -117.50
CA PHE A 30 -37.20 187.69 -116.20
C PHE A 30 -36.72 186.22 -116.10
N ASN A 31 -35.79 185.79 -116.97
CA ASN A 31 -35.24 184.42 -117.08
C ASN A 31 -36.31 183.32 -117.36
N LYS A 32 -37.54 183.69 -117.73
CA LYS A 32 -38.61 182.74 -118.09
C LYS A 32 -38.67 182.53 -119.61
N ARG A 33 -38.89 181.27 -120.03
CA ARG A 33 -39.09 180.86 -121.43
C ARG A 33 -40.17 181.74 -122.10
N CYS A 34 -39.93 182.10 -123.36
CA CYS A 34 -40.84 182.89 -124.15
C CYS A 34 -42.16 182.12 -124.40
N ARG A 35 -43.27 182.87 -124.45
CA ARG A 35 -44.63 182.35 -124.67
C ARG A 35 -45.11 182.49 -126.12
N TRP A 36 -44.24 182.89 -127.04
CA TRP A 36 -44.58 183.00 -128.46
C TRP A 36 -44.38 181.65 -129.12
N ASP A 37 -45.36 181.22 -129.91
CA ASP A 37 -45.31 179.95 -130.60
C ASP A 37 -44.28 179.94 -131.75
N ILE A 38 -43.65 178.79 -131.93
CA ILE A 38 -42.79 178.48 -133.08
C ILE A 38 -43.70 178.03 -134.23
N SER A 39 -43.38 178.39 -135.47
CA SER A 39 -44.23 178.04 -136.62
C SER A 39 -44.29 176.53 -136.89
N ASP A 40 -45.42 176.03 -137.39
CA ASP A 40 -45.60 174.61 -137.75
C ASP A 40 -44.56 174.09 -138.75
N ALA A 41 -43.99 174.98 -139.57
CA ALA A 41 -42.88 174.64 -140.47
C ALA A 41 -41.60 174.35 -139.67
N ASN A 42 -41.24 175.24 -138.74
CA ASN A 42 -40.09 175.06 -137.87
C ASN A 42 -40.27 173.88 -136.91
N ILE A 43 -41.47 173.67 -136.35
CA ILE A 43 -41.79 172.54 -135.46
C ILE A 43 -41.55 171.21 -136.17
N ARG A 44 -42.03 171.05 -137.41
CA ARG A 44 -41.79 169.83 -138.19
C ARG A 44 -40.31 169.59 -138.47
N GLU A 45 -39.55 170.64 -138.82
CA GLU A 45 -38.10 170.51 -139.04
C GLU A 45 -37.34 170.20 -137.73
N ILE A 46 -37.76 170.76 -136.59
CA ILE A 46 -37.25 170.43 -135.26
C ILE A 46 -37.48 168.94 -134.96
N CYS A 47 -38.72 168.43 -135.06
CA CYS A 47 -39.02 167.03 -134.77
C CYS A 47 -38.23 166.07 -135.68
N MET A 48 -38.13 166.36 -136.98
CA MET A 48 -37.29 165.59 -137.91
C MET A 48 -35.82 165.54 -137.48
N ILE A 49 -35.26 166.64 -136.98
CA ILE A 49 -33.88 166.68 -136.48
C ILE A 49 -33.74 165.88 -135.16
N LEU A 50 -34.71 165.96 -134.26
CA LEU A 50 -34.69 165.22 -132.98
C LEU A 50 -34.81 163.71 -133.20
N ASP A 51 -35.75 163.25 -134.03
CA ASP A 51 -35.90 161.84 -134.41
C ASP A 51 -34.63 161.27 -135.09
N GLU A 52 -33.98 162.06 -135.97
CA GLU A 52 -32.72 161.67 -136.63
C GLU A 52 -31.52 161.62 -135.66
N ARG A 53 -31.66 162.14 -134.44
CA ARG A 53 -30.64 162.09 -133.38
C ARG A 53 -30.87 161.00 -132.34
N GLU A 54 -32.10 160.55 -132.13
CA GLU A 54 -32.40 159.44 -131.19
C GLU A 54 -31.65 158.14 -131.52
N THR A 55 -31.40 157.91 -132.81
CA THR A 55 -30.72 156.72 -133.35
C THR A 55 -29.20 156.81 -133.32
N LYS A 56 -28.65 157.90 -132.77
CA LYS A 56 -27.22 158.22 -132.72
C LYS A 56 -26.84 158.60 -131.28
N ARG A 57 -25.55 158.53 -130.94
CA ARG A 57 -25.04 158.95 -129.62
C ARG A 57 -25.23 160.47 -129.40
N PRO A 58 -25.52 160.94 -128.17
CA PRO A 58 -25.79 162.34 -127.84
C PRO A 58 -24.82 163.35 -128.47
N LYS A 59 -23.50 163.10 -128.40
CA LYS A 59 -22.48 164.01 -128.94
C LYS A 59 -22.66 164.37 -130.43
N TYR A 60 -23.33 163.53 -131.21
CA TYR A 60 -23.60 163.81 -132.63
C TYR A 60 -24.76 164.80 -132.86
N ALA A 61 -25.48 165.24 -131.81
CA ALA A 61 -26.46 166.33 -131.91
C ALA A 61 -25.85 167.73 -131.89
N LYS A 62 -24.64 167.90 -131.32
CA LYS A 62 -23.94 169.21 -131.30
C LYS A 62 -23.88 169.86 -132.69
N ASN A 63 -23.69 169.07 -133.74
CA ASN A 63 -23.64 169.54 -135.13
C ASN A 63 -24.95 170.12 -135.71
N ARG A 64 -26.11 169.97 -135.02
CA ARG A 64 -27.38 170.59 -135.42
C ARG A 64 -27.87 171.68 -134.46
N LEU A 65 -27.24 171.91 -133.32
CA LEU A 65 -27.76 172.83 -132.29
C LEU A 65 -27.97 174.26 -132.81
N ARG A 66 -27.08 174.76 -133.68
CA ARG A 66 -27.28 176.07 -134.34
C ARG A 66 -28.60 176.14 -135.12
N LYS A 67 -28.86 175.12 -135.94
CA LYS A 67 -30.09 175.02 -136.76
C LYS A 67 -31.33 174.79 -135.88
N LEU A 68 -31.22 174.02 -134.80
CA LEU A 68 -32.29 173.87 -133.81
C LEU A 68 -32.58 175.19 -133.08
N ALA A 69 -31.56 175.96 -132.70
CA ALA A 69 -31.70 177.26 -132.04
C ALA A 69 -32.32 178.30 -132.98
N GLU A 70 -31.87 178.35 -134.25
CA GLU A 70 -32.47 179.18 -135.30
C GLU A 70 -33.96 178.87 -135.53
N LEU A 71 -34.35 177.59 -135.47
CA LEU A 71 -35.74 177.17 -135.67
C LEU A 71 -36.63 177.40 -134.43
N SER A 72 -36.07 177.31 -133.23
CA SER A 72 -36.82 177.37 -131.96
C SER A 72 -36.82 178.74 -131.28
N LEU A 73 -36.17 179.74 -131.87
CA LEU A 73 -36.21 181.12 -131.41
C LEU A 73 -37.17 181.96 -132.26
N CYS A 74 -38.00 182.80 -131.63
CA CYS A 74 -38.86 183.70 -132.37
C CYS A 74 -38.03 184.81 -133.04
N ASN A 75 -38.39 185.13 -134.28
CA ASN A 75 -37.60 186.01 -135.15
C ASN A 75 -37.41 187.40 -134.56
N ASP A 76 -38.45 187.97 -133.95
CA ASP A 76 -38.56 189.42 -133.75
C ASP A 76 -37.92 189.90 -132.44
N TYR A 77 -37.64 189.00 -131.49
CA TYR A 77 -37.09 189.35 -130.16
C TYR A 77 -35.98 188.45 -129.64
N HIS A 78 -36.06 187.12 -129.79
CA HIS A 78 -35.14 186.21 -129.09
C HIS A 78 -34.07 185.57 -129.98
N ARG A 79 -34.08 185.81 -131.31
CA ARG A 79 -33.13 185.25 -132.27
C ARG A 79 -31.64 185.48 -131.92
N GLY A 80 -31.32 186.57 -131.22
CA GLY A 80 -29.96 186.87 -130.73
C GLY A 80 -29.47 185.95 -129.59
N GLN A 81 -30.33 185.13 -128.99
CA GLN A 81 -29.97 184.23 -127.89
C GLN A 81 -29.47 182.85 -128.35
N ALA A 82 -29.34 182.62 -129.67
CA ALA A 82 -29.00 181.31 -130.24
C ALA A 82 -27.76 180.67 -129.60
N SER A 83 -26.68 181.43 -129.38
CA SER A 83 -25.46 180.92 -128.76
C SER A 83 -25.65 180.45 -127.32
N GLN A 84 -26.43 181.18 -126.50
CA GLN A 84 -26.69 180.83 -125.09
C GLN A 84 -27.57 179.58 -124.97
N VAL A 85 -28.48 179.40 -125.94
CA VAL A 85 -29.33 178.21 -126.02
C VAL A 85 -28.53 177.00 -126.51
N MET A 86 -27.63 177.19 -127.49
CA MET A 86 -26.68 176.16 -127.92
C MET A 86 -25.78 175.69 -126.79
N GLU A 87 -25.17 176.61 -126.03
CA GLU A 87 -24.26 176.33 -124.91
C GLU A 87 -24.93 175.43 -123.86
N ALA A 88 -26.11 175.83 -123.36
CA ALA A 88 -26.89 175.03 -122.40
C ALA A 88 -27.36 173.66 -122.95
N TRP A 89 -27.44 173.50 -124.27
CA TRP A 89 -27.71 172.22 -124.91
C TRP A 89 -26.46 171.38 -125.14
N GLU A 90 -25.29 171.99 -125.30
CA GLU A 90 -24.02 171.29 -125.40
C GLU A 90 -23.64 170.64 -124.06
N ASP A 91 -23.90 171.32 -122.94
CA ASP A 91 -23.77 170.77 -121.59
C ASP A 91 -24.72 169.57 -121.38
N ALA A 92 -26.01 169.76 -121.67
CA ALA A 92 -27.04 168.73 -121.49
C ALA A 92 -26.80 167.48 -122.38
N ILE A 93 -26.16 167.67 -123.54
CA ILE A 93 -25.71 166.56 -124.41
C ILE A 93 -24.53 165.80 -123.82
N ASP A 94 -23.56 166.48 -123.22
CA ASP A 94 -22.39 165.82 -122.64
C ASP A 94 -22.76 165.07 -121.36
N ASP A 95 -23.67 165.61 -120.53
CA ASP A 95 -24.33 164.87 -119.44
C ASP A 95 -25.04 163.60 -119.96
N ALA A 96 -25.73 163.68 -121.09
CA ALA A 96 -26.40 162.52 -121.68
C ALA A 96 -25.42 161.46 -122.22
N GLU A 97 -24.28 161.86 -122.80
CA GLU A 97 -23.23 160.92 -123.24
C GLU A 97 -22.51 160.28 -122.04
N ALA A 98 -22.29 161.04 -120.96
CA ALA A 98 -21.67 160.57 -119.72
C ALA A 98 -22.55 159.54 -118.98
N ASN A 99 -23.85 159.82 -118.85
CA ASN A 99 -24.80 158.88 -118.24
C ASN A 99 -24.88 157.57 -119.04
N LEU A 100 -24.92 157.62 -120.38
CA LEU A 100 -24.87 156.42 -121.22
C LEU A 100 -23.58 155.59 -121.08
N ALA A 101 -22.45 156.23 -120.81
CA ALA A 101 -21.20 155.53 -120.54
C ALA A 101 -21.28 154.76 -119.20
N ASN A 102 -21.78 155.42 -118.15
CA ASN A 102 -21.98 154.83 -116.82
C ASN A 102 -22.99 153.65 -116.86
N ASP A 103 -24.11 153.81 -117.57
CA ASP A 103 -25.11 152.75 -117.75
C ASP A 103 -24.53 151.54 -118.47
N SER A 104 -23.78 151.76 -119.57
CA SER A 104 -23.12 150.68 -120.31
C SER A 104 -22.13 149.92 -119.44
N GLN A 105 -21.31 150.62 -118.65
CA GLN A 105 -20.34 150.01 -117.74
C GLN A 105 -21.02 149.23 -116.61
N THR A 106 -22.11 149.77 -116.05
CA THR A 106 -22.91 149.12 -115.00
C THR A 106 -23.58 147.83 -115.54
N ILE A 107 -24.10 147.87 -116.76
CA ILE A 107 -24.70 146.72 -117.43
C ILE A 107 -23.67 145.60 -117.65
N ASP A 108 -22.42 145.91 -118.02
CA ASP A 108 -21.38 144.90 -118.24
C ASP A 108 -20.81 144.32 -116.93
N ASP A 109 -20.68 145.12 -115.87
CA ASP A 109 -20.39 144.63 -114.52
C ASP A 109 -21.49 143.67 -114.00
N LEU A 110 -22.77 144.01 -114.22
CA LEU A 110 -23.89 143.13 -113.86
C LEU A 110 -23.88 141.81 -114.67
N LYS A 111 -23.52 141.84 -115.96
CA LYS A 111 -23.32 140.61 -116.77
C LYS A 111 -22.18 139.75 -116.22
N LEU A 112 -21.08 140.36 -115.77
CA LEU A 112 -19.94 139.65 -115.18
C LEU A 112 -20.34 138.99 -113.85
N LYS A 113 -20.95 139.73 -112.94
CA LYS A 113 -21.47 139.23 -111.65
C LYS A 113 -22.51 138.13 -111.83
N LEU A 114 -23.36 138.20 -112.85
CA LEU A 114 -24.31 137.14 -113.20
C LEU A 114 -23.58 135.86 -113.67
N ARG A 115 -22.52 135.99 -114.48
CA ARG A 115 -21.70 134.86 -114.93
C ARG A 115 -20.98 134.18 -113.77
N GLU A 116 -20.39 134.97 -112.87
CA GLU A 116 -19.77 134.44 -111.65
C GLU A 116 -20.76 133.67 -110.77
N ARG A 117 -21.96 134.23 -110.53
CA ARG A 117 -22.99 133.56 -109.73
C ARG A 117 -23.43 132.24 -110.36
N LYS A 118 -23.62 132.19 -111.69
CA LYS A 118 -23.92 130.93 -112.41
C LYS A 118 -22.82 129.89 -112.22
N ASN A 119 -21.54 130.29 -112.33
CA ASN A 119 -20.41 129.37 -112.14
C ASN A 119 -20.31 128.87 -110.68
N LYS A 120 -20.53 129.76 -109.69
CA LYS A 120 -20.55 129.42 -108.26
C LYS A 120 -21.67 128.41 -107.94
N ILE A 121 -22.88 128.65 -108.46
CA ILE A 121 -24.03 127.72 -108.31
C ILE A 121 -23.72 126.36 -108.93
N ALA A 122 -23.21 126.31 -110.17
CA ALA A 122 -22.87 125.05 -110.83
C ALA A 122 -21.82 124.22 -110.06
N GLN A 123 -20.81 124.89 -109.49
CA GLN A 123 -19.82 124.22 -108.64
C GLN A 123 -20.42 123.74 -107.31
N GLN A 124 -21.32 124.52 -106.69
CA GLN A 124 -22.04 124.11 -105.48
C GLN A 124 -22.93 122.88 -105.75
N SER A 125 -23.68 122.86 -106.85
CA SER A 125 -24.48 121.69 -107.26
C SER A 125 -23.61 120.44 -107.45
N LYS A 126 -22.46 120.55 -108.12
CA LYS A 126 -21.52 119.43 -108.30
C LYS A 126 -20.93 118.95 -106.96
N ASN A 127 -20.63 119.86 -106.04
CA ASN A 127 -20.14 119.51 -104.70
C ASN A 127 -21.22 118.79 -103.88
N LEU A 128 -22.50 119.20 -103.97
CA LEU A 128 -23.62 118.55 -103.30
C LEU A 128 -23.90 117.15 -103.87
N GLU A 129 -23.82 116.97 -105.19
CA GLU A 129 -23.97 115.67 -105.83
C GLU A 129 -22.86 114.68 -105.41
N LEU A 130 -21.62 115.17 -105.23
CA LEU A 130 -20.51 114.40 -104.66
C LEU A 130 -20.72 114.07 -103.18
N ALA A 131 -21.27 115.02 -102.40
CA ALA A 131 -21.59 114.80 -100.99
C ALA A 131 -22.66 113.70 -100.81
N ALA A 132 -23.75 113.75 -101.57
CA ALA A 132 -24.82 112.75 -101.54
C ALA A 132 -24.29 111.34 -101.88
N LYS A 133 -23.47 111.20 -102.94
CA LYS A 133 -22.85 109.92 -103.32
C LYS A 133 -21.91 109.38 -102.24
N ASN A 134 -21.19 110.25 -101.52
CA ASN A 134 -20.38 109.84 -100.38
C ASN A 134 -21.24 109.43 -99.18
N GLU A 135 -22.37 110.10 -98.95
CA GLU A 135 -23.35 109.76 -97.90
C GLU A 135 -23.99 108.40 -98.16
N ASP A 136 -24.42 108.11 -99.38
CA ASP A 136 -24.92 106.78 -99.80
C ASP A 136 -23.87 105.68 -99.55
N VAL A 137 -22.61 105.92 -99.93
CA VAL A 137 -21.51 104.95 -99.71
C VAL A 137 -21.23 104.74 -98.22
N LEU A 138 -21.28 105.80 -97.40
CA LEU A 138 -21.13 105.70 -95.96
C LEU A 138 -22.31 104.98 -95.30
N HIS A 139 -23.55 105.28 -95.70
CA HIS A 139 -24.76 104.62 -95.20
C HIS A 139 -24.73 103.11 -95.50
N ASN A 140 -24.43 102.73 -96.74
CA ASN A 140 -24.30 101.32 -97.13
C ASN A 140 -23.18 100.62 -96.34
N LYS A 141 -22.06 101.30 -96.07
CA LYS A 141 -20.95 100.73 -95.28
C LYS A 141 -21.31 100.57 -93.79
N VAL A 142 -22.04 101.52 -93.22
CA VAL A 142 -22.57 101.43 -91.84
C VAL A 142 -23.58 100.28 -91.73
N GLU A 143 -24.47 100.10 -92.71
CA GLU A 143 -25.47 99.02 -92.67
C GLU A 143 -24.84 97.63 -92.92
N GLN A 144 -23.78 97.57 -93.74
CA GLN A 144 -22.94 96.37 -93.85
C GLN A 144 -22.25 96.04 -92.52
N GLN A 145 -21.69 97.03 -91.81
CA GLN A 145 -21.08 96.86 -90.49
C GLN A 145 -22.09 96.43 -89.42
N ARG A 146 -23.30 97.02 -89.39
CA ARG A 146 -24.42 96.60 -88.54
C ARG A 146 -24.81 95.14 -88.81
N SER A 147 -24.94 94.78 -90.08
CA SER A 147 -25.24 93.40 -90.51
C SER A 147 -24.16 92.40 -90.09
N GLN A 148 -22.88 92.81 -90.10
CA GLN A 148 -21.76 91.99 -89.65
C GLN A 148 -21.74 91.83 -88.12
N LEU A 149 -21.91 92.92 -87.37
CA LEU A 149 -22.03 92.90 -85.90
C LEU A 149 -23.24 92.05 -85.43
N ALA A 150 -24.36 92.11 -86.15
CA ALA A 150 -25.55 91.30 -85.86
C ALA A 150 -25.36 89.80 -86.18
N ARG A 151 -24.44 89.43 -87.08
CA ARG A 151 -24.00 88.03 -87.23
C ARG A 151 -23.10 87.64 -86.05
N GLN A 152 -22.02 88.40 -85.81
CA GLN A 152 -21.07 88.14 -84.73
C GLN A 152 -21.72 88.00 -83.35
N ARG A 153 -22.77 88.80 -83.04
CA ARG A 153 -23.57 88.63 -81.83
C ARG A 153 -24.26 87.25 -81.78
N ARG A 154 -25.02 86.86 -82.80
CA ARG A 154 -25.68 85.55 -82.85
C ARG A 154 -24.71 84.38 -82.82
N ASP A 155 -23.54 84.53 -83.45
CA ASP A 155 -22.48 83.52 -83.46
C ASP A 155 -21.89 83.36 -82.04
N LEU A 156 -21.70 84.48 -81.32
CA LEU A 156 -21.28 84.51 -79.91
C LEU A 156 -22.37 83.94 -78.97
N ASP A 157 -23.63 84.33 -79.15
CA ASP A 157 -24.76 83.84 -78.35
C ASP A 157 -24.89 82.30 -78.49
N GLN A 158 -24.75 81.76 -79.71
CA GLN A 158 -24.68 80.32 -79.94
C GLN A 158 -23.44 79.65 -79.34
N ALA A 159 -22.28 80.32 -79.35
CA ALA A 159 -21.07 79.80 -78.72
C ALA A 159 -21.23 79.74 -77.20
N MET A 160 -21.85 80.76 -76.58
CA MET A 160 -22.18 80.79 -75.16
C MET A 160 -23.15 79.66 -74.79
N GLN A 161 -24.27 79.48 -75.51
CA GLN A 161 -25.20 78.37 -75.25
C GLN A 161 -24.53 76.98 -75.40
N LYS A 162 -23.62 76.81 -76.37
CA LYS A 162 -22.85 75.57 -76.54
C LYS A 162 -21.84 75.35 -75.41
N LEU A 163 -21.23 76.42 -74.88
CA LEU A 163 -20.31 76.36 -73.75
C LEU A 163 -21.05 76.04 -72.45
N GLU A 164 -22.13 76.76 -72.17
CA GLU A 164 -23.01 76.60 -71.00
C GLU A 164 -23.62 75.20 -70.95
N GLY A 165 -24.20 74.73 -72.07
CA GLY A 165 -24.67 73.35 -72.23
C GLY A 165 -23.56 72.28 -72.23
N SER A 166 -22.28 72.67 -72.32
CA SER A 166 -21.14 71.77 -72.08
C SER A 166 -20.67 71.79 -70.62
N LEU A 167 -20.78 72.94 -69.96
CA LEU A 167 -20.50 73.12 -68.53
C LEU A 167 -21.43 72.23 -67.70
N VAL A 168 -22.74 72.29 -67.95
CA VAL A 168 -23.74 71.41 -67.31
C VAL A 168 -23.48 69.91 -67.58
N ARG A 169 -22.88 69.57 -68.75
CA ARG A 169 -22.44 68.18 -69.02
C ARG A 169 -21.21 67.80 -68.21
N MET A 170 -20.25 68.70 -68.01
CA MET A 170 -19.07 68.46 -67.18
C MET A 170 -19.48 68.33 -65.70
N GLU A 171 -20.31 69.22 -65.17
CA GLU A 171 -20.84 69.12 -63.79
C GLU A 171 -21.55 67.79 -63.54
N LYS A 172 -22.36 67.33 -64.51
CA LYS A 172 -23.01 66.01 -64.45
C LYS A 172 -22.00 64.85 -64.48
N LEU A 173 -20.95 64.95 -65.29
CA LEU A 173 -19.89 63.94 -65.36
C LEU A 173 -19.02 63.93 -64.09
N GLU A 174 -18.70 65.08 -63.48
CA GLU A 174 -18.01 65.15 -62.19
C GLU A 174 -18.87 64.58 -61.05
N ALA A 175 -20.19 64.80 -61.08
CA ALA A 175 -21.11 64.17 -60.13
C ALA A 175 -21.17 62.64 -60.32
N GLU A 176 -21.24 62.16 -61.56
CA GLU A 176 -21.18 60.72 -61.88
C GLU A 176 -19.83 60.11 -61.50
N GLU A 177 -18.72 60.82 -61.71
CA GLU A 177 -17.39 60.38 -61.29
C GLU A 177 -17.26 60.37 -59.75
N SER A 178 -17.81 61.37 -59.04
CA SER A 178 -17.84 61.38 -57.57
C SER A 178 -18.60 60.19 -57.00
N ILE A 179 -19.71 59.79 -57.65
CA ILE A 179 -20.47 58.58 -57.30
C ILE A 179 -19.67 57.31 -57.64
N ALA A 180 -18.99 57.27 -58.79
CA ALA A 180 -18.17 56.15 -59.21
C ALA A 180 -16.95 55.94 -58.30
N ARG A 181 -16.24 57.02 -57.92
CA ARG A 181 -15.13 57.00 -56.93
C ARG A 181 -15.62 56.47 -55.60
N LYS A 182 -16.68 57.06 -55.00
CA LYS A 182 -17.27 56.56 -53.74
C LYS A 182 -17.68 55.09 -53.82
N LYS A 183 -18.14 54.60 -54.97
CA LYS A 183 -18.44 53.18 -55.18
C LYS A 183 -17.18 52.32 -55.27
N SER A 184 -16.11 52.83 -55.90
CA SER A 184 -14.78 52.20 -55.94
C SER A 184 -14.17 52.12 -54.54
N ASP A 185 -14.16 53.23 -53.78
CA ASP A 185 -13.62 53.30 -52.42
C ASP A 185 -14.31 52.28 -51.49
N ASN A 186 -15.64 52.14 -51.61
CA ASN A 186 -16.42 51.15 -50.87
C ASN A 186 -16.12 49.70 -51.31
N LEU A 187 -15.86 49.46 -52.60
CA LEU A 187 -15.47 48.14 -53.12
C LEU A 187 -14.04 47.77 -52.73
N GLU A 188 -13.12 48.74 -52.71
CA GLU A 188 -11.74 48.55 -52.25
C GLU A 188 -11.70 48.30 -50.74
N HIS A 189 -12.45 49.06 -49.94
CA HIS A 189 -12.60 48.78 -48.51
C HIS A 189 -13.25 47.41 -48.27
N GLY A 190 -14.23 47.02 -49.09
CA GLY A 190 -14.84 45.69 -49.07
C GLY A 190 -13.85 44.57 -49.43
N LEU A 191 -12.97 44.79 -50.41
CA LEU A 191 -11.89 43.86 -50.78
C LEU A 191 -10.84 43.74 -49.67
N VAL A 192 -10.46 44.85 -49.02
CA VAL A 192 -9.54 44.85 -47.87
C VAL A 192 -10.16 44.09 -46.68
N GLN A 193 -11.45 44.30 -46.37
CA GLN A 193 -12.15 43.51 -45.36
C GLN A 193 -12.25 42.02 -45.74
N ALA A 194 -12.51 41.71 -47.02
CA ALA A 194 -12.57 40.33 -47.51
C ALA A 194 -11.20 39.63 -47.42
N ALA A 195 -10.11 40.32 -47.79
CA ALA A 195 -8.74 39.83 -47.66
C ALA A 195 -8.33 39.64 -46.19
N ALA A 196 -8.71 40.57 -45.30
CA ALA A 196 -8.49 40.42 -43.86
C ALA A 196 -9.27 39.24 -43.26
N ARG A 197 -10.53 39.03 -43.68
CA ARG A 197 -11.30 37.82 -43.33
C ARG A 197 -10.67 36.56 -43.89
N GLN A 198 -10.18 36.57 -45.13
CA GLN A 198 -9.50 35.43 -45.74
C GLN A 198 -8.20 35.09 -44.99
N ALA A 199 -7.41 36.09 -44.58
CA ALA A 199 -6.22 35.89 -43.76
C ALA A 199 -6.57 35.30 -42.38
N SER A 200 -7.61 35.81 -41.71
CA SER A 200 -8.12 35.28 -40.45
C SER A 200 -8.61 33.83 -40.58
N LEU A 201 -9.35 33.51 -41.65
CA LEU A 201 -9.83 32.15 -41.93
C LEU A 201 -8.69 31.20 -42.32
N LEU A 202 -7.66 31.67 -43.00
CA LEU A 202 -6.45 30.88 -43.28
C LEU A 202 -5.66 30.59 -41.99
N GLN A 203 -5.57 31.56 -41.07
CA GLN A 203 -4.97 31.37 -39.74
C GLN A 203 -5.81 30.40 -38.88
N GLU A 204 -7.13 30.49 -38.94
CA GLU A 204 -8.05 29.56 -38.27
C GLU A 204 -7.96 28.15 -38.85
N VAL A 205 -7.92 28.00 -40.18
CA VAL A 205 -7.68 26.72 -40.87
C VAL A 205 -6.31 26.14 -40.52
N ALA A 206 -5.25 26.94 -40.47
CA ALA A 206 -3.93 26.48 -40.03
C ALA A 206 -3.94 26.03 -38.56
N SER A 207 -4.64 26.75 -37.68
CA SER A 207 -4.82 26.39 -36.26
C SER A 207 -5.62 25.09 -36.11
N LEU A 208 -6.69 24.91 -36.90
CA LEU A 208 -7.49 23.69 -36.95
C LEU A 208 -6.72 22.51 -37.55
N GLN A 209 -5.84 22.74 -38.53
CA GLN A 209 -4.94 21.72 -39.08
C GLN A 209 -3.88 21.31 -38.06
N GLN A 210 -3.30 22.26 -37.31
CA GLN A 210 -2.38 21.96 -36.21
C GLN A 210 -3.09 21.21 -35.08
N HIS A 211 -4.31 21.62 -34.70
CA HIS A 211 -5.14 20.91 -33.72
C HIS A 211 -5.52 19.51 -34.22
N HIS A 212 -5.88 19.35 -35.50
CA HIS A 212 -6.20 18.04 -36.06
C HIS A 212 -4.97 17.13 -36.14
N ALA A 213 -3.78 17.66 -36.45
CA ALA A 213 -2.52 16.93 -36.40
C ALA A 213 -2.18 16.50 -34.96
N SER A 214 -2.40 17.38 -33.97
CA SER A 214 -2.26 17.05 -32.56
C SER A 214 -3.25 15.97 -32.12
N GLU A 215 -4.51 16.05 -32.55
CA GLU A 215 -5.55 15.05 -32.26
C GLU A 215 -5.30 13.72 -32.96
N LEU A 216 -4.71 13.72 -34.16
CA LEU A 216 -4.24 12.50 -34.82
C LEU A 216 -3.04 11.89 -34.07
N GLY A 217 -2.13 12.72 -33.55
CA GLY A 217 -1.06 12.30 -32.64
C GLY A 217 -1.60 11.69 -31.35
N ASN A 218 -2.54 12.36 -30.69
CA ASN A 218 -3.25 11.89 -29.50
C ASN A 218 -3.99 10.57 -29.80
N THR A 219 -4.70 10.48 -30.93
CA THR A 219 -5.43 9.27 -31.34
C THR A 219 -4.48 8.11 -31.68
N ALA A 220 -3.32 8.38 -32.27
CA ALA A 220 -2.30 7.37 -32.53
C ALA A 220 -1.60 6.91 -31.24
N HIS A 221 -1.34 7.83 -30.30
CA HIS A 221 -0.80 7.53 -28.98
C HIS A 221 -1.80 6.70 -28.16
N LEU A 222 -3.06 7.13 -28.04
CA LEU A 222 -4.13 6.40 -27.37
C LEU A 222 -4.41 5.05 -28.04
N ARG A 223 -4.25 4.92 -29.36
CA ARG A 223 -4.30 3.62 -30.05
C ARG A 223 -3.13 2.74 -29.65
N SER A 224 -1.91 3.27 -29.61
CA SER A 224 -0.75 2.53 -29.12
C SER A 224 -0.89 2.14 -27.65
N GLU A 225 -1.51 2.97 -26.80
CA GLU A 225 -1.86 2.61 -25.42
C GLU A 225 -2.94 1.54 -25.37
N CYS A 226 -3.97 1.61 -26.21
CA CYS A 226 -4.99 0.56 -26.31
C CYS A 226 -4.40 -0.77 -26.80
N ASP A 227 -3.48 -0.75 -27.78
CA ASP A 227 -2.81 -1.94 -28.28
C ASP A 227 -1.79 -2.48 -27.25
N ASN A 228 -1.10 -1.62 -26.50
CA ASN A 228 -0.26 -2.01 -25.36
C ASN A 228 -1.11 -2.63 -24.24
N LEU A 229 -2.18 -1.96 -23.79
CA LEU A 229 -3.11 -2.48 -22.77
C LEU A 229 -3.80 -3.77 -23.22
N LYS A 230 -4.03 -3.96 -24.52
CA LYS A 230 -4.54 -5.20 -25.10
C LYS A 230 -3.48 -6.30 -25.17
N ALA A 231 -2.21 -5.96 -25.38
CA ALA A 231 -1.09 -6.89 -25.24
C ALA A 231 -0.86 -7.28 -23.78
N GLU A 232 -0.93 -6.33 -22.85
CA GLU A 232 -0.89 -6.55 -21.39
C GLU A 232 -2.09 -7.38 -20.93
N LEU A 233 -3.30 -7.09 -21.39
CA LEU A 233 -4.49 -7.90 -21.11
C LEU A 233 -4.36 -9.30 -21.68
N SER A 234 -3.82 -9.47 -22.89
CA SER A 234 -3.52 -10.78 -23.48
C SER A 234 -2.46 -11.53 -22.65
N ASN A 235 -1.39 -10.86 -22.25
CA ASN A 235 -0.34 -11.43 -21.40
C ASN A 235 -0.86 -11.79 -20.00
N ALA A 236 -1.75 -10.97 -19.42
CA ALA A 236 -2.42 -11.24 -18.16
C ALA A 236 -3.43 -12.39 -18.30
N GLN A 237 -4.20 -12.45 -19.38
CA GLN A 237 -5.09 -13.57 -19.70
C GLN A 237 -4.30 -14.87 -19.88
N ASN A 238 -3.18 -14.85 -20.61
CA ASN A 238 -2.29 -16.00 -20.77
C ASN A 238 -1.63 -16.40 -19.44
N SER A 239 -1.23 -15.42 -18.62
CA SER A 239 -0.68 -15.69 -17.27
C SER A 239 -1.75 -16.25 -16.32
N ILE A 240 -3.00 -15.82 -16.44
CA ILE A 240 -4.15 -16.39 -15.72
C ILE A 240 -4.47 -17.78 -16.24
N LEU A 241 -4.40 -18.02 -17.55
CA LEU A 241 -4.61 -19.35 -18.14
C LEU A 241 -3.53 -20.33 -17.69
N GLN A 242 -2.27 -19.87 -17.66
CA GLN A 242 -1.13 -20.63 -17.15
C GLN A 242 -1.28 -20.88 -15.64
N ALA A 243 -1.63 -19.86 -14.84
CA ALA A 243 -1.89 -20.03 -13.42
C ALA A 243 -3.12 -20.94 -13.15
N GLN A 244 -4.13 -20.95 -14.01
CA GLN A 244 -5.24 -21.90 -13.96
C GLN A 244 -4.80 -23.32 -14.35
N LEU A 245 -3.90 -23.47 -15.33
CA LEU A 245 -3.30 -24.75 -15.70
C LEU A 245 -2.43 -25.30 -14.56
N ASP A 246 -1.61 -24.47 -13.95
CA ASP A 246 -0.74 -24.80 -12.83
C ASP A 246 -1.55 -25.04 -11.54
N LEU A 247 -2.64 -24.30 -11.33
CA LEU A 247 -3.61 -24.59 -10.28
C LEU A 247 -4.33 -25.91 -10.54
N ALA A 248 -4.71 -26.22 -11.79
CA ALA A 248 -5.33 -27.51 -12.15
C ALA A 248 -4.33 -28.68 -12.03
N ASN A 249 -3.06 -28.46 -12.33
CA ASN A 249 -1.97 -29.42 -12.14
C ASN A 249 -1.66 -29.59 -10.64
N SER A 250 -1.69 -28.52 -9.85
CA SER A 250 -1.59 -28.54 -8.38
C SER A 250 -2.80 -29.21 -7.72
N HIS A 251 -4.01 -29.04 -8.28
CA HIS A 251 -5.19 -29.82 -7.92
C HIS A 251 -4.98 -31.31 -8.22
N LYS A 252 -4.61 -31.69 -9.45
CA LYS A 252 -4.30 -33.09 -9.81
C LYS A 252 -3.19 -33.69 -8.95
N ALA A 253 -2.14 -32.92 -8.65
CA ALA A 253 -1.03 -33.36 -7.79
C ALA A 253 -1.48 -33.51 -6.33
N ARG A 254 -2.30 -32.59 -5.81
CA ARG A 254 -2.93 -32.69 -4.48
C ARG A 254 -3.94 -33.82 -4.39
N ASP A 255 -4.71 -34.08 -5.44
CA ASP A 255 -5.68 -35.17 -5.48
C ASP A 255 -4.97 -36.53 -5.64
N ALA A 256 -3.88 -36.59 -6.42
CA ALA A 256 -2.97 -37.73 -6.45
C ALA A 256 -2.32 -37.97 -5.08
N GLN A 257 -1.70 -36.95 -4.48
CA GLN A 257 -1.17 -36.98 -3.11
C GLN A 257 -2.25 -37.32 -2.09
N LYS A 258 -3.51 -36.90 -2.27
CA LYS A 258 -4.62 -37.27 -1.41
C LYS A 258 -5.00 -38.73 -1.58
N THR A 259 -5.05 -39.26 -2.80
CA THR A 259 -5.25 -40.71 -3.02
C THR A 259 -4.08 -41.53 -2.50
N GLU A 260 -2.86 -41.00 -2.56
CA GLU A 260 -1.67 -41.60 -1.96
C GLU A 260 -1.72 -41.53 -0.43
N LEU A 261 -2.11 -40.41 0.17
CA LEU A 261 -2.25 -40.23 1.61
C LEU A 261 -3.45 -41.02 2.16
N ASP A 262 -4.54 -41.16 1.41
CA ASP A 262 -5.68 -42.02 1.75
C ASP A 262 -5.33 -43.51 1.53
N SER A 263 -4.52 -43.86 0.53
CA SER A 263 -3.91 -45.20 0.38
C SER A 263 -2.93 -45.52 1.52
N LEU A 264 -2.13 -44.53 1.94
CA LEU A 264 -1.24 -44.61 3.10
C LEU A 264 -2.04 -44.63 4.41
N ARG A 265 -3.22 -44.02 4.50
CA ARG A 265 -4.15 -44.14 5.64
C ARG A 265 -4.85 -45.50 5.66
N VAL A 266 -5.18 -46.08 4.51
CA VAL A 266 -5.68 -47.47 4.41
C VAL A 266 -4.56 -48.43 4.79
N THR A 267 -3.34 -48.23 4.28
CA THR A 267 -2.14 -49.00 4.63
C THR A 267 -1.77 -48.83 6.11
N LEU A 268 -1.91 -47.62 6.67
CA LEU A 268 -1.71 -47.34 8.09
C LEU A 268 -2.82 -47.95 8.94
N LYS A 269 -4.08 -47.93 8.50
CA LYS A 269 -5.18 -48.65 9.19
C LYS A 269 -4.99 -50.17 9.14
N VAL A 270 -4.53 -50.72 8.01
CA VAL A 270 -4.21 -52.13 7.85
C VAL A 270 -2.96 -52.49 8.68
N ASN A 271 -1.97 -51.62 8.76
CA ASN A 271 -0.78 -51.84 9.58
C ASN A 271 -1.05 -51.60 11.07
N MET A 272 -1.95 -50.69 11.46
CA MET A 272 -2.45 -50.54 12.83
C MET A 272 -3.35 -51.71 13.21
N ALA A 273 -4.16 -52.25 12.29
CA ALA A 273 -4.88 -53.50 12.49
C ALA A 273 -3.88 -54.65 12.70
N LYS A 274 -2.93 -54.87 11.79
CA LYS A 274 -1.86 -55.86 11.96
C LYS A 274 -1.01 -55.64 13.21
N LEU A 275 -0.75 -54.40 13.61
CA LEU A 275 0.00 -54.06 14.82
C LEU A 275 -0.87 -54.25 16.06
N SER A 276 -2.19 -54.09 15.97
CA SER A 276 -3.16 -54.39 17.03
C SER A 276 -3.40 -55.89 17.15
N ASP A 277 -3.45 -56.63 16.05
CA ASP A 277 -3.51 -58.09 16.01
C ASP A 277 -2.18 -58.67 16.51
N SER A 278 -1.05 -58.06 16.15
CA SER A 278 0.27 -58.37 16.70
C SER A 278 0.38 -57.96 18.16
N HIS A 279 -0.23 -56.85 18.59
CA HIS A 279 -0.29 -56.45 19.99
C HIS A 279 -1.13 -57.44 20.78
N VAL A 280 -2.32 -57.81 20.32
CA VAL A 280 -3.17 -58.84 20.94
C VAL A 280 -2.50 -60.21 20.90
N ALA A 281 -1.75 -60.56 19.85
CA ALA A 281 -0.94 -61.77 19.81
C ALA A 281 0.25 -61.70 20.78
N THR A 282 0.85 -60.52 20.97
CA THR A 282 1.95 -60.26 21.89
C THR A 282 1.47 -60.19 23.33
N GLU A 283 0.28 -59.65 23.61
CA GLU A 283 -0.44 -59.73 24.89
C GLU A 283 -0.86 -61.15 25.17
N LYS A 284 -1.26 -61.93 24.16
CA LYS A 284 -1.52 -63.37 24.29
C LYS A 284 -0.23 -64.16 24.52
N GLN A 285 0.92 -63.68 24.00
CA GLN A 285 2.24 -64.22 24.36
C GLN A 285 2.72 -63.73 25.74
N ILE A 286 2.42 -62.51 26.17
CA ILE A 286 2.73 -61.97 27.50
C ILE A 286 1.81 -62.61 28.56
N ALA A 287 0.57 -62.95 28.23
CA ALA A 287 -0.32 -63.74 29.08
C ALA A 287 0.17 -65.19 29.16
N LYS A 288 0.64 -65.79 28.07
CA LYS A 288 1.35 -67.09 28.09
C LYS A 288 2.66 -67.00 28.88
N LEU A 289 3.41 -65.91 28.77
CA LEU A 289 4.69 -65.69 29.46
C LEU A 289 4.44 -65.47 30.95
N ASN A 290 3.49 -64.64 31.34
CA ASN A 290 3.07 -64.43 32.73
C ASN A 290 2.48 -65.71 33.32
N ASN A 291 1.73 -66.51 32.56
CA ASN A 291 1.27 -67.83 33.00
C ASN A 291 2.46 -68.79 33.16
N ALA A 292 3.39 -68.85 32.20
CA ALA A 292 4.63 -69.62 32.30
C ALA A 292 5.53 -69.14 33.44
N GLN A 293 5.58 -67.84 33.73
CA GLN A 293 6.38 -67.20 34.77
C GLN A 293 5.73 -67.36 36.14
N ASN A 294 4.40 -67.41 36.22
CA ASN A 294 3.67 -67.84 37.40
C ASN A 294 3.80 -69.35 37.62
N ARG A 295 3.87 -70.16 36.56
CA ARG A 295 4.23 -71.59 36.64
C ARG A 295 5.70 -71.80 37.01
N ILE A 296 6.62 -70.90 36.61
CA ILE A 296 8.01 -70.90 37.07
C ILE A 296 8.08 -70.46 38.53
N LYS A 297 7.33 -69.43 38.96
CA LYS A 297 7.21 -69.06 40.39
C LYS A 297 6.59 -70.19 41.21
N GLN A 298 5.59 -70.89 40.69
CA GLN A 298 5.00 -72.07 41.33
C GLN A 298 6.03 -73.19 41.39
N VAL A 299 6.69 -73.56 40.29
CA VAL A 299 7.76 -74.57 40.28
C VAL A 299 8.96 -74.15 41.13
N GLN A 300 9.23 -72.85 41.32
CA GLN A 300 10.22 -72.34 42.26
C GLN A 300 9.75 -72.47 43.71
N LEU A 301 8.47 -72.22 44.01
CA LEU A 301 7.86 -72.51 45.33
C LEU A 301 7.80 -74.01 45.62
N ASP A 302 7.50 -74.83 44.62
CA ASP A 302 7.48 -76.29 44.69
C ASP A 302 8.90 -76.83 44.86
N LEU A 303 9.89 -76.29 44.13
CA LEU A 303 11.32 -76.59 44.33
C LEU A 303 11.87 -76.05 45.66
N GLN A 304 11.34 -74.93 46.18
CA GLN A 304 11.70 -74.43 47.50
C GLN A 304 11.08 -75.31 48.59
N THR A 305 9.85 -75.77 48.40
CA THR A 305 9.16 -76.70 49.30
C THR A 305 9.82 -78.07 49.25
N LEU A 306 10.18 -78.57 48.07
CA LEU A 306 10.96 -79.79 47.90
C LEU A 306 12.39 -79.64 48.43
N ARG A 307 13.04 -78.47 48.32
CA ARG A 307 14.33 -78.22 48.98
C ARG A 307 14.19 -78.19 50.50
N ASN A 308 13.17 -77.54 51.04
CA ASN A 308 12.93 -77.53 52.48
C ASN A 308 12.62 -78.94 52.98
N ALA A 309 11.78 -79.70 52.28
CA ALA A 309 11.48 -81.10 52.57
C ALA A 309 12.68 -82.03 52.34
N ASN A 310 13.59 -81.72 51.41
CA ASN A 310 14.82 -82.50 51.18
C ASN A 310 15.90 -82.13 52.21
N VAL A 311 15.97 -80.89 52.70
CA VAL A 311 16.78 -80.49 53.86
C VAL A 311 16.22 -81.08 55.14
N GLU A 312 14.89 -81.19 55.27
CA GLU A 312 14.22 -81.88 56.37
C GLU A 312 14.42 -83.40 56.28
N LEU A 313 14.42 -83.99 55.08
CA LEU A 313 14.80 -85.40 54.86
C LEU A 313 16.30 -85.63 55.06
N GLU A 314 17.18 -84.70 54.71
CA GLU A 314 18.62 -84.77 54.98
C GLU A 314 18.91 -84.58 56.48
N ALA A 315 18.17 -83.72 57.17
CA ALA A 315 18.22 -83.57 58.62
C ALA A 315 17.68 -84.83 59.32
N ASN A 316 16.56 -85.38 58.85
CA ASN A 316 16.00 -86.64 59.36
C ASN A 316 16.88 -87.85 59.00
N LEU A 317 17.56 -87.86 57.86
CA LEU A 317 18.53 -88.88 57.48
C LEU A 317 19.83 -88.74 58.29
N THR A 318 20.28 -87.51 58.56
CA THR A 318 21.45 -87.25 59.42
C THR A 318 21.13 -87.60 60.88
N ALA A 319 19.92 -87.30 61.35
CA ALA A 319 19.42 -87.74 62.64
C ALA A 319 19.28 -89.26 62.68
N ALA A 320 18.69 -89.90 61.67
CA ALA A 320 18.57 -91.35 61.58
C ALA A 320 19.93 -92.04 61.43
N LEU A 321 20.92 -91.46 60.75
CA LEU A 321 22.30 -91.96 60.68
C LEU A 321 23.05 -91.73 62.00
N SER A 322 22.77 -90.64 62.71
CA SER A 322 23.27 -90.39 64.07
C SER A 322 22.70 -91.41 65.05
N THR A 323 21.38 -91.64 65.01
CA THR A 323 20.69 -92.68 65.78
C THR A 323 21.17 -94.07 65.38
N LEU A 324 21.32 -94.39 64.09
CA LEU A 324 21.85 -95.67 63.61
C LEU A 324 23.30 -95.88 64.07
N LYS A 325 24.13 -94.83 64.06
CA LYS A 325 25.51 -94.86 64.55
C LYS A 325 25.56 -95.00 66.08
N GLN A 326 24.64 -94.37 66.81
CA GLN A 326 24.51 -94.54 68.25
C GLN A 326 24.01 -95.95 68.59
N THR A 327 22.89 -96.42 68.01
CA THR A 327 22.40 -97.78 68.20
C THR A 327 23.39 -98.83 67.68
N ARG A 328 24.23 -98.51 66.69
CA ARG A 328 25.36 -99.36 66.31
C ARG A 328 26.41 -99.37 67.41
N LEU A 329 26.86 -98.23 67.94
CA LEU A 329 27.79 -98.19 69.07
C LEU A 329 27.22 -98.92 70.29
N ASP A 330 25.93 -98.76 70.58
CA ASP A 330 25.23 -99.47 71.65
C ASP A 330 25.16 -100.98 71.35
N PHE A 331 24.90 -101.39 70.10
CA PHE A 331 24.91 -102.80 69.66
C PHE A 331 26.32 -103.40 69.66
N GLU A 332 27.36 -102.62 69.36
CA GLU A 332 28.76 -103.06 69.30
C GLU A 332 29.37 -103.12 70.71
N ASN A 333 28.94 -102.23 71.63
CA ASN A 333 29.13 -102.37 73.09
C ASN A 333 28.37 -103.58 73.66
N ASN A 334 27.12 -103.79 73.25
CA ASN A 334 26.34 -104.97 73.65
C ASN A 334 26.93 -106.26 73.07
N LEU A 335 27.52 -106.21 71.87
CA LEU A 335 28.23 -107.32 71.25
C LEU A 335 29.51 -107.63 72.03
N GLN A 336 30.35 -106.64 72.37
CA GLN A 336 31.49 -106.87 73.26
C GLN A 336 31.07 -107.40 74.64
N THR A 337 29.92 -106.97 75.16
CA THR A 337 29.36 -107.49 76.41
C THR A 337 28.90 -108.94 76.25
N ALA A 338 28.25 -109.28 75.12
CA ALA A 338 27.80 -110.64 74.81
C ALA A 338 28.98 -111.57 74.50
N GLU A 339 30.01 -111.12 73.77
CA GLU A 339 31.27 -111.84 73.54
C GLU A 339 32.01 -112.10 74.85
N LYS A 340 32.04 -111.12 75.77
CA LYS A 340 32.60 -111.31 77.12
C LYS A 340 31.78 -112.32 77.93
N GLN A 341 30.45 -112.23 77.92
CA GLN A 341 29.56 -113.21 78.55
C GLN A 341 29.67 -114.60 77.90
N GLN A 342 29.93 -114.68 76.60
CA GLN A 342 30.11 -115.93 75.86
C GLN A 342 31.51 -116.53 76.09
N ALA A 343 32.53 -115.72 76.32
CA ALA A 343 33.84 -116.16 76.82
C ALA A 343 33.75 -116.65 78.28
N GLU A 344 32.98 -115.96 79.13
CA GLU A 344 32.69 -116.39 80.50
C GLU A 344 31.89 -117.72 80.50
N LEU A 345 30.87 -117.84 79.65
CA LEU A 345 30.13 -119.10 79.43
C LEU A 345 31.01 -120.22 78.85
N ALA A 346 31.91 -119.93 77.91
CA ALA A 346 32.85 -120.92 77.38
C ALA A 346 33.82 -121.43 78.46
N ASN A 347 34.23 -120.55 79.39
CA ASN A 347 35.10 -120.91 80.52
C ASN A 347 34.33 -121.68 81.63
N VAL A 348 33.04 -121.39 81.81
CA VAL A 348 32.13 -122.21 82.63
C VAL A 348 31.89 -123.58 81.97
N GLN A 349 31.73 -123.62 80.64
CA GLN A 349 31.52 -124.86 79.88
C GLN A 349 32.75 -125.76 79.93
N THR A 350 33.97 -125.24 79.74
CA THR A 350 35.19 -126.05 79.93
C THR A 350 35.33 -126.55 81.36
N THR A 351 34.99 -125.75 82.38
CA THR A 351 34.97 -126.18 83.78
C THR A 351 33.92 -127.28 84.04
N LEU A 352 32.76 -127.20 83.38
CA LEU A 352 31.70 -128.21 83.43
C LEU A 352 32.14 -129.51 82.73
N ASP A 353 32.76 -129.43 81.55
CA ASP A 353 33.28 -130.59 80.82
C ASP A 353 34.43 -131.26 81.59
N GLN A 354 35.29 -130.48 82.27
CA GLN A 354 36.33 -131.00 83.17
C GLN A 354 35.72 -131.84 84.31
N THR A 355 34.69 -131.32 84.98
CA THR A 355 34.03 -132.01 86.09
C THR A 355 33.14 -133.18 85.64
N VAL A 356 32.59 -133.14 84.42
CA VAL A 356 31.95 -134.31 83.79
C VAL A 356 32.95 -135.44 83.52
N VAL A 357 34.17 -135.15 83.09
CA VAL A 357 35.23 -136.17 82.92
C VAL A 357 35.63 -136.80 84.26
N GLU A 358 35.74 -136.01 85.33
CA GLU A 358 36.02 -136.52 86.68
C GLU A 358 34.87 -137.41 87.20
N LEU A 359 33.61 -137.03 86.96
CA LEU A 359 32.43 -137.85 87.28
C LEU A 359 32.36 -139.15 86.46
N VAL A 360 32.73 -139.14 85.17
CA VAL A 360 32.78 -140.34 84.32
C VAL A 360 33.85 -141.33 84.82
N ASN A 361 35.03 -140.84 85.19
CA ASN A 361 36.09 -141.68 85.78
C ASN A 361 35.65 -142.24 87.15
N SER A 362 34.98 -141.42 87.98
CA SER A 362 34.45 -141.86 89.28
C SER A 362 33.37 -142.93 89.14
N ARG A 363 32.48 -142.80 88.15
CA ARG A 363 31.44 -143.79 87.84
C ARG A 363 32.03 -145.12 87.41
N LYS A 364 33.02 -145.11 86.51
CA LYS A 364 33.66 -146.34 86.02
C LYS A 364 34.33 -147.14 87.14
N SER A 365 34.95 -146.45 88.11
CA SER A 365 35.53 -147.09 89.29
C SER A 365 34.50 -147.79 90.19
N ASN A 366 33.24 -147.35 90.20
CA ASN A 366 32.17 -148.03 90.94
C ASN A 366 31.64 -149.27 90.18
N GLU A 367 31.47 -149.16 88.86
CA GLU A 367 31.00 -150.27 88.01
C GLU A 367 31.97 -151.47 88.07
N GLU A 368 33.27 -151.25 88.24
CA GLU A 368 34.27 -152.31 88.43
C GLU A 368 34.18 -152.97 89.84
N GLN A 369 33.94 -152.21 90.91
CA GLN A 369 33.74 -152.77 92.26
C GLN A 369 32.44 -153.58 92.39
N GLU A 370 31.38 -153.20 91.69
CA GLU A 370 30.10 -153.93 91.71
C GLU A 370 30.22 -155.33 91.08
N VAL A 371 31.11 -155.50 90.10
CA VAL A 371 31.43 -156.80 89.49
C VAL A 371 32.17 -157.72 90.46
N GLU A 372 33.17 -157.23 91.20
CA GLU A 372 33.89 -158.02 92.21
C GLU A 372 32.93 -158.50 93.31
N LEU A 373 32.06 -157.60 93.81
CA LEU A 373 31.09 -157.88 94.86
C LEU A 373 30.06 -158.95 94.43
N SER A 374 29.71 -158.99 93.13
CA SER A 374 28.86 -160.04 92.54
C SER A 374 29.52 -161.42 92.51
N ILE A 375 30.84 -161.49 92.31
CA ILE A 375 31.59 -162.75 92.23
C ILE A 375 31.88 -163.33 93.63
N VAL A 376 32.26 -162.48 94.59
CA VAL A 376 32.41 -162.89 96.01
C VAL A 376 31.11 -163.51 96.54
N LYS A 377 29.95 -162.97 96.14
CA LYS A 377 28.62 -163.49 96.49
C LYS A 377 28.40 -164.94 96.03
N LYS A 378 28.91 -165.33 94.86
CA LYS A 378 28.80 -166.71 94.34
C LYS A 378 29.72 -167.69 95.07
N LEU A 379 30.91 -167.27 95.48
CA LEU A 379 31.82 -168.10 96.28
C LEU A 379 31.25 -168.39 97.68
N LEU A 380 30.52 -167.42 98.26
CA LEU A 380 29.84 -167.59 99.54
C LEU A 380 28.71 -168.64 99.46
N GLN A 381 27.81 -168.52 98.47
CA GLN A 381 26.68 -169.44 98.33
C GLN A 381 27.07 -170.91 98.10
N GLN A 382 28.24 -171.17 97.51
CA GLN A 382 28.73 -172.54 97.32
C GLN A 382 29.34 -173.14 98.59
N THR A 383 29.97 -172.32 99.44
CA THR A 383 30.52 -172.78 100.75
C THR A 383 29.43 -172.96 101.81
N GLU A 384 28.28 -172.27 101.69
CA GLU A 384 27.11 -172.52 102.54
C GLU A 384 26.50 -173.92 102.30
N LEU A 385 26.55 -174.46 101.07
CA LEU A 385 25.98 -175.77 100.73
C LEU A 385 26.75 -176.94 101.36
N ASP A 386 28.08 -176.82 101.44
CA ASP A 386 28.96 -177.84 102.05
C ASP A 386 28.81 -177.89 103.59
N LEU A 387 28.39 -176.78 104.22
CA LEU A 387 28.23 -176.68 105.67
C LEU A 387 26.90 -177.27 106.19
N GLU A 388 25.80 -177.14 105.45
CA GLU A 388 24.48 -177.64 105.88
C GLU A 388 24.44 -179.18 105.98
N THR A 389 25.21 -179.88 105.15
CA THR A 389 25.24 -181.35 105.15
C THR A 389 25.93 -181.95 106.39
N SER A 390 26.88 -181.24 107.00
CA SER A 390 27.57 -181.71 108.23
C SER A 390 26.79 -181.43 109.51
N ARG A 391 25.94 -180.40 109.54
CA ARG A 391 25.27 -179.93 110.79
C ARG A 391 24.09 -180.78 111.27
N LYS A 392 23.81 -181.91 110.60
CA LYS A 392 22.73 -182.85 110.96
C LYS A 392 23.17 -184.08 111.78
N VAL A 393 24.45 -184.17 112.18
CA VAL A 393 24.97 -185.25 113.04
C VAL A 393 25.31 -184.74 114.46
N ASP A 394 26.19 -183.74 114.59
CA ASP A 394 26.72 -183.30 115.90
C ASP A 394 25.79 -182.33 116.66
N LYS A 395 24.51 -182.72 116.77
CA LYS A 395 23.59 -182.19 117.77
C LYS A 395 23.37 -183.15 118.94
N ASN A 396 24.30 -184.10 119.13
CA ASN A 396 24.18 -185.22 120.08
C ASN A 396 25.02 -185.10 121.37
N GLN A 397 25.99 -184.17 121.50
CA GLN A 397 26.94 -184.20 122.64
C GLN A 397 27.25 -182.90 123.40
N LYS A 398 26.62 -181.73 123.13
CA LYS A 398 26.63 -180.64 124.16
C LYS A 398 25.58 -180.89 125.25
N ALA A 399 25.82 -181.96 126.02
CA ALA A 399 25.14 -182.21 127.30
C ALA A 399 26.04 -181.91 128.51
N ASP A 400 27.37 -181.99 128.35
CA ASP A 400 28.25 -182.38 129.48
C ASP A 400 29.12 -181.28 130.11
N LEU A 401 29.31 -180.12 129.45
CA LEU A 401 30.16 -179.04 129.97
C LEU A 401 29.42 -177.69 130.04
N GLU A 402 28.34 -177.68 130.82
CA GLU A 402 27.63 -176.47 131.26
C GLU A 402 27.43 -176.47 132.80
N HIS A 403 28.45 -176.89 133.56
CA HIS A 403 28.49 -176.77 135.02
C HIS A 403 29.91 -176.57 135.56
N ASN A 404 30.26 -175.34 136.00
CA ASN A 404 31.05 -175.14 137.23
C ASN A 404 31.25 -173.69 137.69
N LEU A 405 31.32 -172.69 136.81
CA LEU A 405 31.67 -171.31 137.23
C LEU A 405 30.53 -170.29 137.08
N LYS A 406 29.72 -170.24 138.14
CA LYS A 406 28.87 -169.09 138.51
C LYS A 406 28.70 -169.02 140.04
N ALA A 407 29.79 -168.77 140.79
CA ALA A 407 29.74 -168.49 142.24
C ALA A 407 31.08 -168.02 142.87
N ASN A 408 31.79 -167.00 142.32
CA ASN A 408 32.76 -166.24 143.13
C ASN A 408 33.12 -164.85 142.54
N GLU A 409 32.31 -163.84 142.83
CA GLU A 409 32.74 -162.42 142.82
C GLU A 409 32.12 -161.62 143.98
N GLU A 410 31.58 -162.34 144.98
CA GLU A 410 31.13 -161.85 146.29
C GLU A 410 31.88 -162.71 147.34
N GLN A 411 32.63 -162.18 148.30
CA GLN A 411 32.85 -160.78 148.68
C GLN A 411 34.35 -160.53 148.92
N ASN A 412 34.86 -159.38 148.48
CA ASN A 412 35.93 -158.69 149.21
C ASN A 412 35.79 -157.16 149.13
N ALA A 413 34.65 -156.68 149.63
CA ALA A 413 34.38 -155.26 149.81
C ALA A 413 34.91 -154.77 151.18
N GLU A 414 36.18 -155.04 151.50
CA GLU A 414 36.71 -154.77 152.86
C GLU A 414 38.15 -154.19 152.92
N LEU A 415 38.49 -153.24 152.03
CA LEU A 415 39.35 -152.09 152.38
C LEU A 415 39.18 -150.95 151.36
N ALA A 416 38.30 -149.99 151.61
CA ALA A 416 38.77 -148.67 152.04
C ALA A 416 38.03 -148.11 153.27
N SER A 417 37.13 -148.90 153.88
CA SER A 417 36.28 -148.46 155.00
C SER A 417 37.02 -148.25 156.34
N ALA A 418 38.35 -148.07 156.33
CA ALA A 418 39.16 -147.97 157.55
C ALA A 418 40.52 -147.24 157.41
N GLN A 419 40.63 -146.09 156.69
CA GLN A 419 41.57 -144.98 157.08
C GLN A 419 41.47 -143.66 156.27
N VAL A 420 40.32 -142.98 156.35
CA VAL A 420 40.33 -141.51 156.60
C VAL A 420 39.91 -141.18 158.06
N LEU A 421 39.55 -142.23 158.81
CA LEU A 421 39.56 -142.26 160.28
C LEU A 421 40.99 -142.69 160.72
N LEU A 422 41.89 -141.82 161.18
CA LEU A 422 41.84 -140.36 161.33
C LEU A 422 43.27 -139.83 161.51
N LYS A 423 43.76 -138.87 160.71
CA LYS A 423 45.08 -138.24 160.97
C LYS A 423 45.05 -137.09 162.00
N ALA A 424 44.01 -137.06 162.83
CA ALA A 424 43.72 -135.99 163.80
C ALA A 424 43.73 -136.47 165.26
N SER A 425 44.51 -137.51 165.58
CA SER A 425 44.88 -137.91 166.94
C SER A 425 46.11 -138.83 166.91
N GLN A 426 47.34 -138.42 167.24
CA GLN A 426 47.84 -137.14 167.76
C GLN A 426 48.86 -136.52 166.74
N VAL A 427 49.32 -135.27 166.81
CA VAL A 427 49.96 -134.56 167.93
C VAL A 427 49.25 -133.23 168.20
N GLU A 428 48.20 -133.23 169.00
CA GLU A 428 48.39 -132.85 170.41
C GLU A 428 49.52 -133.67 171.08
N LEU A 429 50.65 -133.08 171.49
CA LEU A 429 50.75 -131.79 172.19
C LEU A 429 49.82 -131.87 173.41
N ALA A 430 50.01 -132.84 174.31
CA ALA A 430 51.24 -132.95 175.12
C ALA A 430 51.63 -131.63 175.83
N ILE A 431 50.71 -130.67 175.87
CA ILE A 431 50.65 -129.60 176.88
C ILE A 431 49.51 -129.94 177.84
N SER A 432 49.71 -131.05 178.56
CA SER A 432 49.54 -131.00 180.02
C SER A 432 50.39 -129.84 180.56
N LEU A 433 50.00 -129.23 181.67
CA LEU A 433 50.46 -127.89 182.10
C LEU A 433 49.83 -126.80 181.21
N LYS A 434 48.59 -126.39 181.49
CA LYS A 434 47.91 -126.49 182.81
C LYS A 434 46.39 -126.54 182.61
N THR A 435 45.58 -127.10 183.51
CA THR A 435 45.45 -126.68 184.94
C THR A 435 45.43 -125.15 185.10
N ALA A 436 44.91 -124.52 184.05
CA ALA A 436 44.72 -123.11 183.77
C ALA A 436 43.78 -123.01 182.53
N LEU A 437 42.78 -123.90 182.34
CA LEU A 437 41.57 -124.11 183.15
C LEU A 437 40.58 -122.91 183.08
N GLU A 438 40.72 -121.77 183.75
CA GLU A 438 41.85 -121.24 184.53
C GLU A 438 42.86 -120.36 183.73
N GLN A 439 42.57 -119.84 182.52
CA GLN A 439 41.32 -119.13 182.28
C GLN A 439 40.52 -119.66 181.08
N LYS A 440 39.27 -120.13 181.29
CA LYS A 440 38.11 -119.43 181.91
C LYS A 440 37.64 -118.34 180.93
N GLU A 441 36.60 -118.65 180.14
CA GLU A 441 35.24 -118.11 180.38
C GLU A 441 35.07 -116.82 179.54
N THR A 442 34.02 -116.04 179.77
CA THR A 442 33.93 -114.61 179.40
C THR A 442 34.49 -114.21 178.00
N ALA A 443 33.76 -114.37 176.90
CA ALA A 443 32.35 -114.77 176.80
C ALA A 443 32.10 -115.59 175.52
N ASP A 444 31.18 -116.56 175.46
CA ASP A 444 29.88 -116.73 176.14
C ASP A 444 28.77 -115.78 175.64
N ALA A 445 27.53 -116.14 175.97
CA ALA A 445 26.31 -115.33 176.01
C ALA A 445 25.72 -114.77 174.69
N VAL A 446 26.48 -114.56 173.61
CA VAL A 446 25.99 -113.77 172.44
C VAL A 446 26.49 -114.26 171.07
N VAL A 447 26.45 -115.54 170.68
CA VAL A 447 25.41 -116.56 170.87
C VAL A 447 26.06 -117.93 170.55
N THR A 448 25.81 -119.06 171.21
CA THR A 448 25.08 -119.39 172.47
C THR A 448 23.61 -118.98 172.57
N ARG A 449 23.28 -117.87 173.25
CA ARG A 449 21.94 -117.61 173.81
C ARG A 449 20.97 -116.86 172.89
N MET A 450 20.90 -117.25 171.61
CA MET A 450 19.63 -117.32 170.86
C MET A 450 19.81 -118.09 169.54
N GLN A 451 19.62 -119.42 169.48
CA GLN A 451 19.55 -120.51 170.48
C GLN A 451 19.61 -121.83 169.65
N ALA A 452 19.80 -123.08 170.13
CA ALA A 452 19.55 -123.75 171.42
C ALA A 452 18.06 -123.91 171.80
N GLN A 453 17.33 -124.76 171.05
CA GLN A 453 16.08 -124.40 170.36
C GLN A 453 16.37 -123.20 169.45
N ILE A 454 17.20 -123.40 168.43
CA ILE A 454 17.17 -124.51 167.48
C ILE A 454 18.25 -125.54 167.75
N VAL A 455 17.89 -126.79 167.97
CA VAL A 455 17.21 -127.70 167.02
C VAL A 455 15.68 -127.41 166.59
N GLU A 456 15.32 -126.31 165.73
CA GLU A 456 14.25 -125.87 164.62
C GLU A 456 13.96 -124.33 163.92
N LEU A 457 14.20 -123.77 162.62
CA LEU A 457 13.64 -122.40 161.92
C LEU A 457 13.96 -121.76 160.38
N GLU A 458 13.36 -120.59 159.80
CA GLU A 458 13.15 -120.04 158.29
C GLU A 458 13.43 -118.48 157.73
N LYS A 459 13.21 -117.93 156.41
CA LYS A 459 13.62 -116.57 155.63
C LYS A 459 12.85 -115.89 154.29
N GLN A 460 13.11 -114.63 153.63
CA GLN A 460 12.41 -113.86 152.38
C GLN A 460 12.96 -112.52 151.49
N LEU A 461 12.40 -112.05 150.25
CA LEU A 461 12.16 -110.64 149.45
C LEU A 461 12.91 -109.84 148.15
N SER A 462 12.30 -108.95 147.19
CA SER A 462 12.88 -107.90 146.08
C SER A 462 12.03 -107.11 144.84
N ARG A 463 12.41 -105.96 144.02
CA ARG A 463 11.80 -105.26 142.66
C ARG A 463 12.37 -103.88 141.86
N GLY A 464 11.91 -103.30 140.62
CA GLY A 464 12.33 -101.98 139.76
C GLY A 464 11.68 -101.36 138.32
N PHE A 465 12.04 -100.16 137.58
CA PHE A 465 11.45 -99.35 136.28
C PHE A 465 12.27 -98.09 135.52
N MET A 466 12.10 -97.14 134.43
CA MET A 466 11.46 -96.62 133.02
C MET A 466 12.00 -95.15 132.36
N ASP A 467 11.80 -94.25 131.23
CA ASP A 467 11.17 -93.87 129.78
C ASP A 467 11.47 -92.37 128.97
N ARG A 468 11.15 -91.95 127.60
CA ARG A 468 10.99 -90.58 126.68
C ARG A 468 11.70 -90.21 125.19
N VAL A 469 11.64 -89.22 124.12
CA VAL A 469 11.14 -87.83 123.38
C VAL A 469 11.51 -87.53 121.75
N VAL A 470 11.45 -86.48 120.73
CA VAL A 470 10.84 -85.13 120.05
C VAL A 470 11.44 -84.61 118.53
N LEU A 471 11.36 -83.55 117.50
CA LEU A 471 10.85 -82.13 116.88
C LEU A 471 10.92 -81.70 115.22
N ARG A 472 10.78 -80.42 114.54
CA ARG A 472 10.78 -79.93 112.96
C ARG A 472 10.89 -78.35 112.28
N PHE A 473 10.76 -77.90 110.91
CA PHE A 473 11.12 -76.51 110.11
C PHE A 473 10.46 -75.80 108.68
N LYS A 474 10.92 -74.68 107.86
CA LYS A 474 10.26 -73.70 106.71
C LYS A 474 11.01 -72.77 105.46
N MET A 475 10.41 -71.97 104.39
CA MET A 475 10.97 -71.14 103.08
C MET A 475 10.36 -69.73 102.29
N TRP A 476 10.75 -69.09 101.03
CA TRP A 476 10.30 -67.72 100.21
C TRP A 476 10.74 -67.21 98.61
N PHE A 477 10.30 -66.06 97.80
CA PHE A 477 10.67 -65.43 96.32
C PHE A 477 10.14 -63.97 95.55
N ALA A 478 10.56 -63.32 94.31
CA ALA A 478 10.07 -62.02 93.42
C ALA A 478 10.66 -61.38 91.92
N THR A 479 10.12 -60.35 91.01
CA THR A 479 10.68 -59.54 89.65
C THR A 479 9.85 -58.41 88.64
N VAL A 480 10.32 -57.43 87.63
CA VAL A 480 9.61 -56.38 86.57
C VAL A 480 10.27 -55.41 85.34
N MET A 481 9.56 -54.94 84.19
CA MET A 481 9.56 -53.70 83.16
C MET A 481 10.56 -53.16 81.98
N ARG A 482 10.10 -52.36 80.93
CA ARG A 482 10.87 -51.37 79.99
C ARG A 482 10.06 -50.39 79.03
N GLY A 483 10.44 -49.08 78.90
CA GLY A 483 10.35 -48.26 77.62
C GLY A 483 10.01 -46.71 77.60
N ILE A 484 10.95 -45.79 77.24
CA ILE A 484 10.74 -44.38 76.72
C ILE A 484 12.09 -43.64 76.37
N ARG A 485 12.15 -42.82 75.28
CA ARG A 485 13.13 -41.74 74.88
C ARG A 485 14.68 -42.03 74.84
N ALA A 486 15.56 -41.28 74.14
CA ALA A 486 15.48 -40.38 72.96
C ALA A 486 16.91 -39.95 72.45
N THR A 487 16.99 -39.37 71.22
CA THR A 487 18.04 -38.42 70.70
C THR A 487 19.52 -38.87 70.58
N ALA A 488 20.38 -38.35 69.69
CA ALA A 488 20.28 -37.44 68.51
C ALA A 488 21.49 -37.68 67.54
N GLY A 489 21.53 -37.01 66.37
CA GLY A 489 22.69 -37.01 65.44
C GLY A 489 23.81 -36.02 65.84
N GLY A 490 24.83 -35.72 65.02
CA GLY A 490 25.14 -36.08 63.62
C GLY A 490 26.17 -35.08 63.03
N ARG A 491 26.58 -35.26 61.75
CA ARG A 491 27.67 -34.53 61.02
C ARG A 491 29.11 -34.79 61.51
N SER A 492 30.17 -34.54 60.73
CA SER A 492 30.44 -34.65 59.26
C SER A 492 31.91 -34.36 59.00
N GLU A 493 32.51 -34.95 57.94
CA GLU A 493 33.84 -34.58 57.36
C GLU A 493 35.06 -34.80 58.31
N GLN A 494 36.31 -34.95 57.85
CA GLN A 494 36.89 -35.50 56.60
C GLN A 494 38.37 -35.88 56.87
N GLY A 495 38.93 -36.83 56.11
CA GLY A 495 40.40 -36.98 55.95
C GLY A 495 41.14 -37.88 56.95
N GLU A 496 42.05 -38.70 56.39
CA GLU A 496 43.50 -38.81 56.69
C GLU A 496 44.05 -38.92 58.13
N GLU A 497 45.16 -39.61 58.40
CA GLU A 497 45.77 -40.80 57.76
C GLU A 497 46.81 -41.42 58.73
N GLY A 498 46.84 -42.75 58.89
CA GLY A 498 47.87 -43.46 59.69
C GLY A 498 47.88 -43.16 61.20
N SER A 499 48.85 -43.65 61.99
CA SER A 499 49.82 -44.72 61.75
C SER A 499 50.44 -45.21 63.08
N LEU A 500 50.99 -46.44 63.12
CA LEU A 500 51.82 -47.00 64.21
C LEU A 500 51.14 -47.14 65.60
N MET A 501 51.68 -47.85 66.59
CA MET A 501 52.38 -49.16 66.63
C MET A 501 52.54 -49.59 68.11
N MET A 502 52.64 -50.90 68.36
CA MET A 502 53.15 -51.52 69.60
C MET A 502 52.33 -51.23 70.89
N VAL A 503 52.35 -52.08 71.92
CA VAL A 503 53.09 -53.36 72.12
C VAL A 503 52.09 -54.52 72.15
#